data_AF-A0A3C0ADY8-F1
#
_entry.id   AF-A0A3C0ADY8-F1
#
_cell.length_a   1.000
_cell.length_b   1.000
_cell.length_c   1.000
_cell.angle_alpha   90.00
_cell.angle_beta   90.00
_cell.angle_gamma   90.00
#
_symmetry.space_group_name_H-M   'P 1'
#
loop_
_entity.id
_entity.type
_entity.pdbx_description
1 polymer ?
#
loop_
_entity_poly.entity_id
_entity_poly.type
_entity_poly.pdbx_seq_one_letter_code
_entity_poly.pdbx_strand_id
1 'polypeptide(L)'
;QKLKAQPDLVEIPLKRWPDLMLGMIQLNANNVPASLDALNRWLQDGPMRGVYFPGGGPAALTCTHPNFVPLIERIAELNGVIMQHTWFITGGKKSPGMTTPSELAVLAKRFPEQKFICAHSGGEWERGIRAVRDSENILVETSGFDPTAGFIEMAVRELGAERIIFGSHLPSRSLGTELCKVTAANISEADKRLILGTNFRKLLTPAAD
;
A
#
# COMPACT_ATOMS: atom_id res chain seq x y z
N GLN A 1 11.05 6.92 -16.99
CA GLN A 1 12.33 6.96 -17.74
C GLN A 1 13.48 7.49 -16.88
N LYS A 2 13.36 8.66 -16.23
CA LYS A 2 14.46 9.25 -15.43
C LYS A 2 15.02 8.36 -14.32
N LEU A 3 14.18 7.76 -13.48
CA LEU A 3 14.62 6.86 -12.40
C LEU A 3 15.26 5.54 -12.88
N LYS A 4 14.91 5.07 -14.10
CA LYS A 4 15.58 3.90 -14.69
C LYS A 4 16.99 4.24 -15.18
N ALA A 5 17.20 5.46 -15.67
CA ALA A 5 18.50 5.92 -16.17
C ALA A 5 19.42 6.45 -15.06
N GLN A 6 18.87 6.81 -13.89
CA GLN A 6 19.61 7.40 -12.77
C GLN A 6 19.18 6.74 -11.44
N PRO A 7 19.55 5.46 -11.21
CA PRO A 7 19.19 4.74 -9.98
C PRO A 7 19.73 5.40 -8.71
N ASP A 8 20.87 6.11 -8.81
CA ASP A 8 21.53 6.81 -7.71
C ASP A 8 20.63 7.86 -7.04
N LEU A 9 19.67 8.43 -7.76
CA LEU A 9 18.69 9.37 -7.19
C LEU A 9 17.83 8.74 -6.08
N VAL A 10 17.70 7.41 -6.08
CA VAL A 10 16.96 6.65 -5.07
C VAL A 10 17.93 5.99 -4.09
N GLU A 11 19.04 5.43 -4.57
CA GLU A 11 19.99 4.74 -3.71
C GLU A 11 20.73 5.66 -2.74
N ILE A 12 21.13 6.86 -3.18
CA ILE A 12 21.88 7.81 -2.34
C ILE A 12 21.07 8.19 -1.08
N PRO A 13 19.79 8.61 -1.17
CA PRO A 13 18.98 8.86 0.01
C PRO A 13 18.87 7.64 0.94
N LEU A 14 18.59 6.46 0.41
CA LEU A 14 18.44 5.24 1.21
C LEU A 14 19.74 4.86 1.94
N LYS A 15 20.89 5.02 1.29
CA LYS A 15 22.22 4.81 1.89
C LYS A 15 22.56 5.89 2.93
N ARG A 16 22.10 7.13 2.71
CA ARG A 16 22.37 8.27 3.61
C ARG A 16 21.53 8.22 4.88
N TRP A 17 20.31 7.70 4.81
CA TRP A 17 19.36 7.67 5.93
C TRP A 17 18.75 6.28 6.16
N PRO A 18 19.58 5.24 6.41
CA PRO A 18 19.11 3.85 6.48
C PRO A 18 18.14 3.61 7.65
N ASP A 19 18.23 4.38 8.73
CA ASP A 19 17.36 4.25 9.91
C ASP A 19 16.07 5.07 9.79
N LEU A 20 15.95 5.94 8.78
CA LEU A 20 14.80 6.84 8.60
C LEU A 20 14.03 6.56 7.31
N MET A 21 14.65 5.90 6.33
CA MET A 21 14.05 5.66 5.01
C MET A 21 14.02 4.19 4.66
N LEU A 22 12.86 3.77 4.16
CA LEU A 22 12.63 2.45 3.58
C LEU A 22 12.19 2.64 2.13
N GLY A 23 12.61 1.72 1.27
CA GLY A 23 12.33 1.80 -0.16
C GLY A 23 11.13 0.94 -0.58
N MET A 24 10.31 1.47 -1.50
CA MET A 24 9.32 0.70 -2.26
C MET A 24 9.48 0.97 -3.75
N ILE A 25 9.28 -0.05 -4.59
CA ILE A 25 9.38 0.09 -6.05
C ILE A 25 8.03 0.09 -6.72
N GLN A 26 7.83 1.01 -7.66
CA GLN A 26 6.68 0.95 -8.53
C GLN A 26 6.90 -0.10 -9.63
N LEU A 27 5.96 -1.03 -9.78
CA LEU A 27 5.96 -2.01 -10.86
C LEU A 27 4.95 -1.64 -11.97
N ASN A 28 5.10 -2.27 -13.13
CA ASN A 28 4.19 -2.13 -14.26
C ASN A 28 3.62 -3.50 -14.64
N ALA A 29 2.39 -3.79 -14.23
CA ALA A 29 1.75 -5.07 -14.52
C ALA A 29 1.43 -5.28 -16.02
N ASN A 30 1.53 -4.24 -16.86
CA ASN A 30 1.47 -4.40 -18.33
C ASN A 30 2.79 -4.92 -18.93
N ASN A 31 3.90 -4.93 -18.18
CA ASN A 31 5.18 -5.49 -18.60
C ASN A 31 5.73 -6.40 -17.49
N VAL A 32 5.24 -7.64 -17.48
CA VAL A 32 5.60 -8.66 -16.49
C VAL A 32 7.11 -8.96 -16.51
N PRO A 33 7.77 -9.22 -17.66
CA PRO A 33 9.22 -9.51 -17.67
C PRO A 33 10.05 -8.39 -17.04
N ALA A 34 9.81 -7.14 -17.43
CA ALA A 34 10.56 -6.01 -16.87
C ALA A 34 10.25 -5.76 -15.38
N SER A 35 9.06 -6.14 -14.91
CA SER A 35 8.71 -6.04 -13.48
C SER A 35 9.34 -7.15 -12.66
N LEU A 36 9.48 -8.37 -13.20
CA LEU A 36 10.24 -9.46 -12.59
C LEU A 36 11.73 -9.11 -12.49
N ASP A 37 12.32 -8.53 -13.54
CA ASP A 37 13.70 -8.02 -13.50
C ASP A 37 13.88 -6.94 -12.44
N ALA A 38 12.88 -6.05 -12.31
CA ALA A 38 12.90 -5.02 -11.28
C ALA A 38 12.81 -5.61 -9.86
N LEU A 39 12.00 -6.66 -9.65
CA LEU A 39 11.94 -7.38 -8.37
C LEU A 39 13.30 -7.97 -8.01
N ASN A 40 13.97 -8.64 -8.96
CA ASN A 40 15.30 -9.20 -8.72
C ASN A 40 16.30 -8.10 -8.34
N ARG A 41 16.38 -7.04 -9.14
CA ARG A 41 17.36 -5.96 -8.90
C ARG A 41 17.12 -5.20 -7.60
N TRP A 42 15.87 -4.90 -7.28
CA TRP A 42 15.55 -3.88 -6.28
C TRP A 42 15.02 -4.44 -4.97
N LEU A 43 14.31 -5.56 -5.02
CA LEU A 43 13.73 -6.20 -3.84
C LEU A 43 14.60 -7.36 -3.35
N GLN A 44 15.09 -8.22 -4.24
CA GLN A 44 15.98 -9.33 -3.86
C GLN A 44 17.40 -8.83 -3.55
N ASP A 45 18.03 -8.17 -4.53
CA ASP A 45 19.45 -7.75 -4.42
C ASP A 45 19.60 -6.29 -3.95
N GLY A 46 18.49 -5.57 -3.83
CA GLY A 46 18.45 -4.14 -3.60
C GLY A 46 17.85 -3.72 -2.25
N PRO A 47 17.79 -2.41 -1.97
CA PRO A 47 17.42 -1.89 -0.66
C PRO A 47 15.90 -1.80 -0.42
N MET A 48 15.07 -2.29 -1.34
CA MET A 48 13.63 -2.11 -1.27
C MET A 48 13.00 -3.18 -0.40
N ARG A 49 11.84 -2.86 0.19
CA ARG A 49 11.13 -3.75 1.11
C ARG A 49 9.71 -4.07 0.66
N GLY A 50 9.28 -3.50 -0.46
CA GLY A 50 7.97 -3.74 -1.02
C GLY A 50 7.78 -3.09 -2.37
N VAL A 51 6.56 -3.22 -2.88
CA VAL A 51 6.17 -2.76 -4.20
C VAL A 51 4.92 -1.91 -4.14
N TYR A 52 4.78 -1.05 -5.15
CA TYR A 52 3.62 -0.23 -5.37
C TYR A 52 3.05 -0.46 -6.76
N PHE A 53 1.75 -0.70 -6.84
CA PHE A 53 1.03 -0.78 -8.11
C PHE A 53 0.18 0.49 -8.31
N PRO A 54 0.42 1.25 -9.40
CA PRO A 54 -0.25 2.53 -9.62
C PRO A 54 -1.70 2.35 -10.06
N GLY A 55 -2.56 3.30 -9.68
CA GLY A 55 -3.99 3.26 -10.01
C GLY A 55 -4.38 4.07 -11.26
N GLY A 56 -3.41 4.72 -11.91
CA GLY A 56 -3.63 5.52 -13.11
C GLY A 56 -2.38 5.60 -14.00
N GLY A 57 -2.58 6.10 -15.22
CA GLY A 57 -1.53 6.22 -16.24
C GLY A 57 -1.20 4.90 -16.97
N PRO A 58 -0.16 4.90 -17.83
CA PRO A 58 0.13 3.77 -18.73
C PRO A 58 0.52 2.46 -18.04
N ALA A 59 0.91 2.52 -16.77
CA ALA A 59 1.28 1.35 -15.99
C ALA A 59 0.11 0.76 -15.17
N ALA A 60 -1.04 1.44 -15.15
CA ALA A 60 -2.22 0.98 -14.42
C ALA A 60 -2.85 -0.22 -15.10
N LEU A 61 -3.15 -1.23 -14.31
CA LEU A 61 -3.88 -2.43 -14.69
C LEU A 61 -4.69 -2.87 -13.47
N THR A 62 -5.91 -3.35 -13.68
CA THR A 62 -6.74 -3.81 -12.55
C THR A 62 -6.04 -4.98 -11.85
N CYS A 63 -6.04 -4.98 -10.52
CA CYS A 63 -5.29 -5.96 -9.72
C CYS A 63 -5.79 -7.41 -9.89
N THR A 64 -7.00 -7.60 -10.44
CA THR A 64 -7.56 -8.91 -10.76
C THR A 64 -7.06 -9.48 -12.10
N HIS A 65 -6.31 -8.70 -12.89
CA HIS A 65 -5.80 -9.14 -14.17
C HIS A 65 -4.78 -10.30 -14.00
N PRO A 66 -4.77 -11.32 -14.89
CA PRO A 66 -3.87 -12.49 -14.76
C PRO A 66 -2.38 -12.16 -14.62
N ASN A 67 -1.92 -11.06 -15.22
CA ASN A 67 -0.53 -10.59 -15.10
C ASN A 67 -0.07 -10.33 -13.64
N PHE A 68 -0.99 -10.10 -12.70
CA PHE A 68 -0.63 -9.93 -11.29
C PHE A 68 -0.18 -11.23 -10.64
N VAL A 69 -0.63 -12.40 -11.13
CA VAL A 69 -0.32 -13.71 -10.52
C VAL A 69 1.19 -13.95 -10.41
N PRO A 70 1.98 -13.97 -11.51
CA PRO A 70 3.41 -14.22 -11.41
C PRO A 70 4.17 -13.12 -10.64
N LEU A 71 3.62 -11.89 -10.62
CA LEU A 71 4.23 -10.80 -9.85
C LEU A 71 4.03 -11.01 -8.35
N ILE A 72 2.81 -11.35 -7.92
CA ILE A 72 2.48 -11.58 -6.51
C ILE A 72 3.22 -12.80 -5.98
N GLU A 73 3.27 -13.90 -6.74
CA GLU A 73 4.04 -15.09 -6.39
C GLU A 73 5.51 -14.72 -6.14
N ARG A 74 6.12 -13.98 -7.08
CA ARG A 74 7.51 -13.53 -6.93
C ARG A 74 7.71 -12.58 -5.75
N ILE A 75 6.76 -11.69 -5.48
CA ILE A 75 6.84 -10.78 -4.33
C ILE A 75 6.73 -11.55 -3.01
N ALA A 76 5.83 -12.54 -2.94
CA ALA A 76 5.65 -13.39 -1.78
C ALA A 76 6.90 -14.22 -1.47
N GLU A 77 7.53 -14.81 -2.48
CA GLU A 77 8.84 -15.50 -2.35
C GLU A 77 9.92 -14.61 -1.72
N LEU A 78 9.87 -13.31 -2.02
CA LEU A 78 10.83 -12.31 -1.55
C LEU A 78 10.39 -11.63 -0.25
N ASN A 79 9.31 -12.09 0.39
CA ASN A 79 8.71 -11.48 1.59
C ASN A 79 8.41 -9.97 1.42
N GLY A 80 8.07 -9.56 0.20
CA GLY A 80 7.79 -8.17 -0.11
C GLY A 80 6.37 -7.74 0.25
N VAL A 81 6.23 -6.50 0.69
CA VAL A 81 4.93 -5.89 0.95
C VAL A 81 4.32 -5.36 -0.34
N ILE A 82 3.02 -5.59 -0.56
CA ILE A 82 2.30 -5.09 -1.74
C ILE A 82 1.41 -3.92 -1.35
N MET A 83 1.68 -2.73 -1.87
CA MET A 83 0.77 -1.59 -1.80
C MET A 83 0.05 -1.42 -3.14
N GLN A 84 -1.26 -1.59 -3.13
CA GLN A 84 -2.09 -1.44 -4.31
C GLN A 84 -2.81 -0.10 -4.24
N HIS A 85 -2.63 0.76 -5.25
CA HIS A 85 -3.50 1.92 -5.39
C HIS A 85 -4.94 1.47 -5.61
N THR A 86 -5.86 1.94 -4.77
CA THR A 86 -7.29 1.64 -4.88
C THR A 86 -8.10 2.94 -4.87
N TRP A 87 -9.19 2.99 -5.63
CA TRP A 87 -10.07 4.15 -5.62
C TRP A 87 -11.50 3.80 -6.04
N PHE A 88 -12.49 4.22 -5.26
CA PHE A 88 -13.88 4.29 -5.68
C PHE A 88 -14.18 5.67 -6.27
N ILE A 89 -14.79 5.68 -7.46
CA ILE A 89 -15.25 6.90 -8.12
C ILE A 89 -16.77 6.86 -8.22
N THR A 90 -17.42 7.96 -7.85
CA THR A 90 -18.86 8.17 -8.07
C THR A 90 -19.17 8.06 -9.57
N GLY A 91 -20.07 7.17 -9.95
CA GLY A 91 -20.38 6.88 -11.36
C GLY A 91 -19.51 5.79 -12.00
N GLY A 92 -18.59 5.17 -11.25
CA GLY A 92 -17.77 4.06 -11.73
C GLY A 92 -16.36 4.45 -12.16
N LYS A 93 -15.56 3.45 -12.53
CA LYS A 93 -14.14 3.65 -12.88
C LYS A 93 -14.00 4.56 -14.10
N LYS A 94 -13.02 5.46 -14.06
CA LYS A 94 -12.64 6.29 -15.21
C LYS A 94 -11.82 5.54 -16.25
N SER A 95 -11.23 4.40 -15.89
CA SER A 95 -10.57 3.50 -16.84
C SER A 95 -10.59 2.04 -16.35
N PRO A 96 -10.48 1.06 -17.27
CA PRO A 96 -10.43 -0.36 -16.90
C PRO A 96 -9.23 -0.73 -16.02
N GLY A 97 -8.12 0.02 -16.13
CA GLY A 97 -6.89 -0.22 -15.37
C GLY A 97 -6.94 0.24 -13.91
N MET A 98 -7.99 0.97 -13.50
CA MET A 98 -8.16 1.34 -12.09
C MET A 98 -8.53 0.11 -11.26
N THR A 99 -8.07 0.08 -10.01
CA THR A 99 -8.45 -0.95 -9.03
C THR A 99 -9.37 -0.36 -7.98
N THR A 100 -10.42 -1.07 -7.61
CA THR A 100 -11.26 -0.76 -6.44
C THR A 100 -10.85 -1.59 -5.23
N PRO A 101 -11.15 -1.14 -4.00
CA PRO A 101 -10.99 -1.98 -2.80
C PRO A 101 -11.70 -3.34 -2.89
N SER A 102 -12.86 -3.42 -3.54
CA SER A 102 -13.56 -4.70 -3.77
C SER A 102 -12.76 -5.67 -4.64
N GLU A 103 -12.07 -5.17 -5.67
CA GLU A 103 -11.20 -6.00 -6.51
C GLU A 103 -9.93 -6.42 -5.78
N LEU A 104 -9.40 -5.55 -4.92
CA LEU A 104 -8.31 -5.94 -4.03
C LEU A 104 -8.74 -7.06 -3.08
N ALA A 105 -9.96 -7.02 -2.53
CA ALA A 105 -10.50 -8.12 -1.72
C ALA A 105 -10.63 -9.43 -2.50
N VAL A 106 -11.02 -9.38 -3.79
CA VAL A 106 -11.02 -10.57 -4.67
C VAL A 106 -9.62 -11.12 -4.86
N LEU A 107 -8.63 -10.25 -5.09
CA LEU A 107 -7.23 -10.64 -5.23
C LEU A 107 -6.69 -11.25 -3.93
N ALA A 108 -6.94 -10.60 -2.79
CA ALA A 108 -6.43 -11.00 -1.49
C ALA A 108 -6.95 -12.39 -1.06
N LYS A 109 -8.19 -12.74 -1.44
CA LYS A 109 -8.73 -14.10 -1.25
C LYS A 109 -7.98 -15.18 -2.03
N ARG A 110 -7.36 -14.84 -3.16
CA ARG A 110 -6.56 -15.77 -3.96
C ARG A 110 -5.16 -16.00 -3.38
N PHE A 111 -4.67 -15.07 -2.56
CA PHE A 111 -3.35 -15.10 -1.94
C PHE A 111 -3.48 -14.84 -0.43
N PRO A 112 -4.09 -15.75 0.35
CA PRO A 112 -4.42 -15.52 1.76
C PRO A 112 -3.20 -15.24 2.64
N GLU A 113 -2.06 -15.84 2.31
CA GLU A 113 -0.79 -15.65 3.04
C GLU A 113 -0.12 -14.30 2.74
N GLN A 114 -0.38 -13.72 1.55
CA GLN A 114 0.20 -12.43 1.18
C GLN A 114 -0.56 -11.29 1.85
N LYS A 115 0.17 -10.38 2.47
CA LYS A 115 -0.40 -9.14 3.01
C LYS A 115 -0.43 -8.04 1.94
N PHE A 116 -1.53 -7.29 1.93
CA PHE A 116 -1.76 -6.19 1.00
C PHE A 116 -2.06 -4.90 1.76
N ILE A 117 -1.58 -3.78 1.23
CA ILE A 117 -1.95 -2.43 1.65
C ILE A 117 -2.94 -1.87 0.64
N CYS A 118 -4.17 -1.63 1.09
CA CYS A 118 -5.20 -0.88 0.40
C CYS A 118 -4.87 0.60 0.50
N ALA A 119 -4.12 1.11 -0.48
CA ALA A 119 -3.69 2.50 -0.49
C ALA A 119 -4.91 3.44 -0.49
N HIS A 120 -4.80 4.51 0.30
CA HIS A 120 -5.80 5.55 0.44
C HIS A 120 -7.16 5.09 0.93
N SER A 121 -7.26 3.88 1.51
CA SER A 121 -8.52 3.29 1.96
C SER A 121 -9.61 3.31 0.88
N GLY A 122 -9.25 3.33 -0.41
CA GLY A 122 -10.20 3.46 -1.51
C GLY A 122 -10.66 4.88 -1.88
N GLY A 123 -10.11 5.93 -1.27
CA GLY A 123 -10.51 7.33 -1.45
C GLY A 123 -11.85 7.65 -0.79
N GLU A 124 -12.91 6.95 -1.24
CA GLU A 124 -14.18 6.84 -0.51
C GLU A 124 -13.99 5.80 0.60
N TRP A 125 -13.45 6.27 1.72
CA TRP A 125 -12.93 5.42 2.79
C TRP A 125 -14.01 4.59 3.49
N GLU A 126 -15.24 5.09 3.59
CA GLU A 126 -16.34 4.34 4.19
C GLU A 126 -16.65 3.08 3.39
N ARG A 127 -16.78 3.21 2.06
CA ARG A 127 -16.99 2.08 1.17
C ARG A 127 -15.75 1.20 1.08
N GLY A 128 -14.56 1.79 1.07
CA GLY A 128 -13.30 1.06 1.04
C GLY A 128 -13.11 0.14 2.23
N ILE A 129 -13.30 0.64 3.44
CA ILE A 129 -13.26 -0.15 4.69
C ILE A 129 -14.27 -1.30 4.62
N ARG A 130 -15.53 -1.01 4.26
CA ARG A 130 -16.58 -2.04 4.16
C ARG A 130 -16.24 -3.11 3.12
N ALA A 131 -15.58 -2.75 2.03
CA ALA A 131 -15.21 -3.68 0.97
C ALA A 131 -14.09 -4.66 1.36
N VAL A 132 -13.22 -4.29 2.29
CA VAL A 132 -12.05 -5.10 2.69
C VAL A 132 -12.17 -5.72 4.08
N ARG A 133 -13.22 -5.41 4.85
CA ARG A 133 -13.35 -5.84 6.26
C ARG A 133 -13.23 -7.34 6.47
N ASP A 134 -13.76 -8.14 5.54
CA ASP A 134 -13.75 -9.60 5.58
C ASP A 134 -12.44 -10.21 5.03
N SER A 135 -11.45 -9.36 4.69
CA SER A 135 -10.12 -9.78 4.20
C SER A 135 -9.07 -9.48 5.26
N GLU A 136 -8.75 -10.47 6.10
CA GLU A 136 -7.81 -10.34 7.23
C GLU A 136 -6.37 -10.04 6.78
N ASN A 137 -6.03 -10.34 5.52
CA ASN A 137 -4.73 -10.06 4.92
C ASN A 137 -4.65 -8.68 4.23
N ILE A 138 -5.66 -7.82 4.38
CA ILE A 138 -5.62 -6.44 3.91
C ILE A 138 -5.49 -5.46 5.08
N LEU A 139 -4.53 -4.55 4.97
CA LEU A 139 -4.39 -3.36 5.81
C LEU A 139 -4.80 -2.11 5.01
N VAL A 140 -5.46 -1.15 5.65
CA VAL A 140 -5.83 0.14 5.01
C VAL A 140 -4.81 1.23 5.33
N GLU A 141 -4.53 2.08 4.35
CA GLU A 141 -3.61 3.21 4.49
C GLU A 141 -4.37 4.54 4.50
N THR A 142 -3.95 5.48 5.35
CA THR A 142 -4.78 6.63 5.80
C THR A 142 -4.81 7.86 4.88
N SER A 143 -3.94 7.92 3.87
CA SER A 143 -3.69 9.16 3.11
C SER A 143 -4.46 9.27 1.79
N GLY A 144 -4.20 10.35 1.05
CA GLY A 144 -4.68 10.50 -0.34
C GLY A 144 -6.02 11.23 -0.49
N PHE A 145 -6.91 11.12 0.49
CA PHE A 145 -8.19 11.85 0.52
C PHE A 145 -8.21 12.92 1.61
N ASP A 146 -9.25 13.76 1.58
CA ASP A 146 -9.35 14.92 2.46
C ASP A 146 -9.37 14.52 3.95
N PRO A 147 -8.89 15.39 4.84
CA PRO A 147 -8.86 15.12 6.26
C PRO A 147 -10.28 15.12 6.81
N THR A 148 -10.75 13.96 7.25
CA THR A 148 -12.12 13.77 7.73
C THR A 148 -12.09 13.12 9.10
N ALA A 149 -12.75 13.75 10.07
CA ALA A 149 -12.97 13.17 11.40
C ALA A 149 -13.85 11.92 11.31
N GLY A 150 -13.64 10.95 12.20
CA GLY A 150 -14.42 9.71 12.21
C GLY A 150 -13.88 8.59 11.30
N PHE A 151 -12.98 8.90 10.37
CA PHE A 151 -12.36 7.89 9.51
C PHE A 151 -11.55 6.86 10.33
N ILE A 152 -10.65 7.33 11.21
CA ILE A 152 -9.80 6.44 12.01
C ILE A 152 -10.64 5.63 13.00
N GLU A 153 -11.63 6.26 13.64
CA GLU A 153 -12.54 5.59 14.56
C GLU A 153 -13.36 4.49 13.86
N MET A 154 -13.88 4.77 12.66
CA MET A 154 -14.55 3.75 11.86
C MET A 154 -13.58 2.64 11.45
N ALA A 155 -12.38 2.97 10.98
CA ALA A 155 -11.40 1.96 10.60
C ALA A 155 -11.05 1.04 11.78
N VAL A 156 -10.83 1.59 12.98
CA VAL A 156 -10.56 0.79 14.19
C VAL A 156 -11.75 -0.07 14.56
N ARG A 157 -12.98 0.48 14.54
CA ARG A 157 -14.19 -0.28 14.87
C ARG A 157 -14.44 -1.45 13.91
N GLU A 158 -14.26 -1.24 12.61
CA GLU A 158 -14.59 -2.23 11.59
C GLU A 158 -13.45 -3.21 11.30
N LEU A 159 -12.20 -2.79 11.47
CA LEU A 159 -11.02 -3.57 11.07
C LEU A 159 -10.13 -4.01 12.22
N GLY A 160 -10.16 -3.32 13.35
CA GLY A 160 -9.11 -3.39 14.38
C GLY A 160 -7.95 -2.47 14.06
N ALA A 161 -7.31 -1.91 15.10
CA ALA A 161 -6.21 -0.96 14.94
C ALA A 161 -4.98 -1.58 14.27
N GLU A 162 -4.78 -2.89 14.38
CA GLU A 162 -3.70 -3.68 13.78
C GLU A 162 -3.75 -3.73 12.25
N ARG A 163 -4.91 -3.45 11.63
CA ARG A 163 -5.09 -3.46 10.16
C ARG A 163 -5.06 -2.07 9.53
N ILE A 164 -4.50 -1.08 10.22
CA ILE A 164 -4.44 0.32 9.75
C ILE A 164 -3.00 0.81 9.77
N ILE A 165 -2.55 1.45 8.69
CA ILE A 165 -1.20 2.02 8.58
C ILE A 165 -1.29 3.51 8.25
N PHE A 166 -0.56 4.31 9.00
CA PHE A 166 -0.39 5.73 8.67
C PHE A 166 0.36 5.89 7.35
N GLY A 167 -0.16 6.76 6.49
CA GLY A 167 0.62 7.37 5.41
C GLY A 167 0.37 8.88 5.34
N SER A 168 1.32 9.58 4.73
CA SER A 168 1.32 11.04 4.67
C SER A 168 1.00 11.61 3.28
N HIS A 169 1.09 10.78 2.24
CA HIS A 169 1.03 11.22 0.84
C HIS A 169 1.93 12.45 0.54
N LEU A 170 3.09 12.54 1.16
CA LEU A 170 4.04 13.61 0.85
C LEU A 170 4.58 13.48 -0.58
N PRO A 171 4.82 14.60 -1.28
CA PRO A 171 4.62 15.99 -0.83
C PRO A 171 3.23 16.57 -1.16
N SER A 172 2.29 15.80 -1.72
CA SER A 172 1.03 16.32 -2.22
C SER A 172 -0.01 16.62 -1.13
N ARG A 173 0.20 16.14 0.10
CA ARG A 173 -0.61 16.51 1.28
C ARG A 173 0.27 17.08 2.41
N SER A 174 -0.35 17.89 3.26
CA SER A 174 0.27 18.42 4.47
C SER A 174 0.51 17.30 5.48
N LEU A 175 1.77 17.10 5.88
CA LEU A 175 2.12 16.10 6.89
C LEU A 175 1.36 16.32 8.21
N GLY A 176 1.26 17.57 8.67
CA GLY A 176 0.57 17.89 9.93
C GLY A 176 -0.91 17.54 9.87
N THR A 177 -1.54 17.73 8.71
CA THR A 177 -2.95 17.42 8.52
C THR A 177 -3.21 15.92 8.46
N GLU A 178 -2.36 15.15 7.76
CA GLU A 178 -2.45 13.69 7.73
C GLU A 178 -2.18 13.08 9.12
N LEU A 179 -1.17 13.61 9.83
CA LEU A 179 -0.86 13.16 11.19
C LEU A 179 -2.04 13.43 12.14
N CYS A 180 -2.70 14.58 11.98
CA CYS A 180 -3.86 14.98 12.79
C CYS A 180 -5.01 13.97 12.70
N LYS A 181 -5.22 13.33 11.54
CA LYS A 181 -6.25 12.26 11.38
C LYS A 181 -6.10 11.20 12.48
N VAL A 182 -4.87 10.79 12.80
CA VAL A 182 -4.59 9.75 13.80
C VAL A 182 -4.44 10.33 15.20
N THR A 183 -3.71 11.44 15.36
CA THR A 183 -3.42 11.97 16.71
C THR A 183 -4.66 12.54 17.40
N ALA A 184 -5.60 13.11 16.63
CA ALA A 184 -6.86 13.66 17.15
C ALA A 184 -7.99 12.61 17.22
N ALA A 185 -7.77 11.38 16.75
CA ALA A 185 -8.78 10.33 16.78
C ALA A 185 -9.14 9.94 18.23
N ASN A 186 -10.41 9.68 18.48
CA ASN A 186 -10.92 9.24 19.77
C ASN A 186 -10.77 7.71 19.95
N ILE A 187 -9.52 7.26 20.00
CA ILE A 187 -9.10 5.87 20.22
C ILE A 187 -7.98 5.83 21.27
N SER A 188 -7.60 4.64 21.72
CA SER A 188 -6.55 4.50 22.73
C SER A 188 -5.19 4.98 22.21
N GLU A 189 -4.32 5.45 23.11
CA GLU A 189 -2.93 5.80 22.75
C GLU A 189 -2.14 4.58 22.26
N ALA A 190 -2.50 3.36 22.70
CA ALA A 190 -1.93 2.13 22.19
C ALA A 190 -2.29 1.92 20.71
N ASP A 191 -3.55 2.14 20.34
CA ASP A 191 -4.01 2.03 18.96
C ASP A 191 -3.35 3.08 18.05
N LYS A 192 -3.22 4.33 18.53
CA LYS A 192 -2.49 5.36 17.78
C LYS A 192 -1.05 4.93 17.49
N ARG A 193 -0.35 4.32 18.46
CA ARG A 193 1.01 3.78 18.27
C ARG A 193 1.05 2.61 17.29
N LEU A 194 0.00 1.79 17.25
CA LEU A 194 -0.13 0.74 16.25
C LEU A 194 -0.14 1.35 14.84
N ILE A 195 -1.05 2.29 14.62
CA ILE A 195 -1.29 2.95 13.33
C ILE A 195 -0.08 3.77 12.86
N LEU A 196 0.53 4.55 13.75
CA LEU A 196 1.63 5.47 13.41
C LEU A 196 2.96 4.78 13.07
N GLY A 197 3.07 3.46 13.25
CA GLY A 197 4.23 2.75 12.70
C GLY A 197 4.46 1.33 13.20
N THR A 198 3.85 0.90 14.30
CA THR A 198 4.07 -0.48 14.77
C THR A 198 3.55 -1.50 13.78
N ASN A 199 2.39 -1.25 13.16
CA ASN A 199 1.81 -2.15 12.16
C ASN A 199 2.69 -2.28 10.92
N PHE A 200 3.21 -1.16 10.40
CA PHE A 200 4.10 -1.20 9.24
C PHE A 200 5.42 -1.92 9.56
N ARG A 201 6.00 -1.72 10.76
CA ARG A 201 7.20 -2.47 11.19
C ARG A 201 6.94 -3.97 11.28
N LYS A 202 5.81 -4.38 11.85
CA LYS A 202 5.40 -5.80 11.89
C LYS A 202 5.25 -6.37 10.49
N LEU A 203 4.62 -5.63 9.58
CA LEU A 203 4.41 -6.03 8.19
C LEU A 203 5.73 -6.27 7.42
N LEU A 204 6.80 -5.58 7.80
CA LEU A 204 8.13 -5.72 7.21
C LEU A 204 9.01 -6.78 7.86
N THR A 205 8.57 -7.31 9.00
CA THR A 205 9.31 -8.37 9.70
C THR A 205 8.80 -9.70 9.15
N PRO A 206 9.69 -10.61 8.72
CA PRO A 206 9.29 -11.97 8.36
C PRO A 206 8.48 -12.58 9.51
N ALA A 207 7.47 -13.40 9.19
CA ALA A 207 6.83 -14.21 10.22
C ALA A 207 7.92 -15.04 10.91
N ALA A 208 7.96 -15.01 12.24
CA ALA A 208 8.82 -15.92 12.98
C ALA A 208 8.30 -17.33 12.75
N ASP A 209 9.17 -18.22 12.29
CA ASP A 209 8.92 -19.67 12.20
C ASP A 209 8.59 -20.28 13.58
#